data_AF-E2AQ47-F1
#
_entry.id   AF-E2AQ47-F1
#
_cell.length_a   1.000
_cell.length_b   1.000
_cell.length_c   1.000
_cell.angle_alpha   90.00
_cell.angle_beta   90.00
_cell.angle_gamma   90.00
#
_symmetry.space_group_name_H-M   'P 1'
#
loop_
_entity.id
_entity.type
_entity.pdbx_description
1 polymer ?
#
loop_
_entity_poly.entity_id
_entity_poly.type
_entity_poly.pdbx_seq_one_letter_code
_entity_poly.pdbx_strand_id
1 'polypeptide(L)' 'AKFVPKLLNFDQKQCRVDITQELLNAVNDDPDLLKRVITGDESWVYGYDVETKAQSSQWKRPEELRPHRWKSSR' A
#
# COMPACT_ATOMS: atom_id res chain seq x y z
N ALA A 1 -5.28 2.33 -0.45
CA ALA A 1 -4.81 1.31 0.52
C ALA A 1 -5.32 1.53 1.96
N LYS A 2 -5.77 0.46 2.63
CA LYS A 2 -6.11 0.45 4.07
C LYS A 2 -5.09 -0.38 4.87
N PHE A 3 -4.76 0.03 6.10
CA PHE A 3 -3.94 -0.79 6.99
C PHE A 3 -4.77 -1.93 7.57
N VAL A 4 -4.42 -3.17 7.21
CA VAL A 4 -5.06 -4.37 7.73
C VAL A 4 -4.16 -4.99 8.79
N PRO A 5 -4.67 -5.26 10.01
CA PRO A 5 -3.90 -5.95 11.05
C PRO A 5 -3.40 -7.32 10.57
N LYS A 6 -2.17 -7.68 10.96
CA LYS A 6 -1.59 -9.01 10.66
C LYS A 6 -2.35 -10.13 11.37
N LEU A 7 -2.78 -9.88 12.60
CA LEU A 7 -3.60 -10.80 13.39
C LEU A 7 -5.05 -10.33 13.34
N LEU A 8 -5.91 -11.18 12.81
CA LEU A 8 -7.35 -10.97 12.81
C LEU A 8 -7.95 -11.52 14.10
N ASN A 9 -8.91 -10.78 14.66
CA ASN A 9 -9.72 -11.29 15.76
C ASN A 9 -10.72 -12.35 15.26
N PHE A 10 -11.44 -12.99 16.18
CA PHE A 10 -12.40 -14.05 15.85
C PHE A 10 -13.49 -13.57 14.88
N ASP A 11 -14.11 -12.44 15.18
CA ASP A 11 -15.21 -11.89 14.38
C ASP A 11 -14.79 -11.53 12.95
N GLN A 12 -13.58 -10.97 12.79
CA GLN A 12 -13.00 -10.66 11.48
C GLN A 12 -12.75 -11.93 10.65
N LYS A 13 -12.35 -13.03 11.30
CA LYS A 13 -12.19 -14.33 10.62
C LYS A 13 -13.54 -14.89 10.23
N GLN A 14 -14.51 -14.88 11.14
CA GLN A 14 -15.84 -15.40 10.89
C GLN A 14 -16.51 -14.65 9.73
N CYS A 15 -16.48 -13.31 9.77
CA CYS A 15 -17.01 -12.47 8.69
C CYS A 15 -16.37 -12.80 7.33
N ARG A 16 -15.05 -13.05 7.29
CA ARG A 16 -14.38 -13.48 6.05
C ARG A 16 -14.87 -14.84 5.56
N VAL A 17 -15.09 -15.80 6.45
CA VAL A 17 -15.62 -17.13 6.10
C VAL A 17 -17.02 -16.99 5.51
N ASP A 18 -17.90 -16.26 6.19
CA ASP A 18 -19.30 -16.09 5.78
C ASP A 18 -19.39 -15.47 4.38
N ILE A 19 -18.69 -14.36 4.16
CA ILE A 19 -18.63 -13.68 2.85
C ILE A 19 -18.04 -14.60 1.78
N THR A 20 -16.99 -15.35 2.10
CA THR A 20 -16.35 -16.24 1.12
C THR A 20 -17.27 -17.39 0.73
N GLN A 21 -18.06 -17.92 1.68
CA GLN A 21 -19.02 -18.99 1.41
C GLN A 21 -20.16 -18.51 0.49
N GLU A 22 -20.66 -17.31 0.73
CA GLU A 22 -21.67 -16.68 -0.14
C GLU A 22 -21.13 -16.44 -1.55
N LEU A 23 -19.92 -15.87 -1.67
CA LEU A 23 -19.27 -15.64 -2.96
C LEU A 23 -18.98 -16.94 -3.71
N LEU A 24 -18.58 -18.00 -3.00
CA LEU A 24 -18.37 -19.32 -3.60
C LEU A 24 -19.65 -19.88 -4.20
N ASN A 25 -20.77 -19.79 -3.46
CA ASN A 25 -22.06 -20.23 -3.97
C ASN A 25 -22.46 -19.43 -5.21
N ALA A 26 -22.29 -18.10 -5.18
CA ALA A 26 -22.58 -17.24 -6.33
C ALA A 26 -21.75 -17.59 -7.58
N VAL A 27 -20.49 -17.95 -7.41
CA VAL A 27 -19.62 -18.39 -8.53
C VAL A 27 -20.01 -19.77 -9.05
N ASN A 28 -20.50 -20.66 -8.19
CA ASN A 28 -21.00 -21.98 -8.62
C ASN A 28 -22.30 -21.85 -9.41
N ASP A 29 -23.17 -20.90 -9.01
CA ASP A 29 -24.45 -20.64 -9.67
C ASP A 29 -24.27 -19.92 -11.03
N ASP A 30 -23.30 -18.99 -11.12
CA ASP A 30 -22.91 -18.30 -12.35
C ASP A 30 -21.39 -18.46 -12.60
N PRO A 31 -20.98 -19.48 -13.39
CA PRO A 31 -19.57 -19.71 -13.72
C PRO A 31 -18.87 -18.55 -14.45
N ASP A 32 -19.63 -17.64 -15.07
CA ASP A 32 -19.09 -16.48 -15.79
C ASP A 32 -18.99 -15.22 -14.91
N LEU A 33 -19.46 -15.28 -13.65
CA LEU A 33 -19.49 -14.15 -12.73
C LEU A 33 -18.13 -13.46 -12.60
N LEU A 34 -17.05 -14.24 -12.43
CA LEU A 34 -15.69 -13.70 -12.27
C LEU A 34 -15.18 -12.96 -13.50
N LYS A 35 -15.67 -13.27 -14.71
CA LYS A 35 -15.28 -12.55 -15.95
C LYS A 35 -15.83 -11.12 -15.98
N ARG A 36 -16.87 -10.85 -15.20
CA ARG A 36 -17.55 -9.54 -15.12
C ARG A 36 -17.06 -8.69 -13.95
N VAL A 37 -16.25 -9.25 -13.06
CA VAL A 37 -15.73 -8.53 -11.88
C VAL A 37 -14.63 -7.57 -12.33
N ILE A 38 -14.82 -6.28 -12.03
CA ILE A 38 -13.79 -5.25 -12.17
C ILE A 38 -13.25 -4.94 -10.78
N THR A 39 -11.94 -5.09 -10.58
CA THR A 39 -11.26 -4.82 -9.31
C THR A 39 -10.26 -3.66 -9.43
N GLY A 40 -10.03 -2.95 -8.34
CA GLY A 40 -9.05 -1.87 -8.24
C GLY A 40 -8.71 -1.57 -6.79
N ASP A 41 -7.43 -1.28 -6.52
CA ASP A 41 -6.95 -0.75 -5.24
C ASP A 41 -5.80 0.24 -5.51
N GLU A 42 -5.57 1.12 -4.56
CA GLU A 42 -4.53 2.14 -4.64
C GLU A 42 -3.29 1.68 -3.90
N SER A 43 -2.15 1.66 -4.59
CA SER A 43 -0.83 1.46 -3.99
C SER A 43 -0.06 2.77 -3.89
N TRP A 44 0.71 2.92 -2.81
CA TRP A 44 1.63 4.04 -2.67
C TRP A 44 2.92 3.74 -3.42
N VAL A 45 3.19 4.51 -4.47
CA VAL A 45 4.48 4.49 -5.17
C VAL A 45 5.34 5.62 -4.63
N TYR A 46 6.52 5.29 -4.11
CA TYR A 46 7.46 6.30 -3.64
C TYR A 46 8.18 6.94 -4.84
N GLY A 47 7.96 8.24 -5.03
CA GLY A 47 8.73 9.05 -5.97
C GLY A 47 10.16 9.25 -5.45
N TYR A 48 11.07 8.38 -5.88
CA TYR A 48 12.48 8.47 -5.52
C TYR A 48 13.20 9.44 -6.46
N ASP A 49 13.52 10.64 -5.98
CA ASP A 49 14.43 11.54 -6.68
C ASP A 49 15.89 11.18 -6.33
N VAL A 50 16.56 10.53 -7.29
CA VAL A 50 17.96 10.09 -7.17
C VAL A 50 18.90 11.29 -7.02
N GLU A 51 18.61 12.41 -7.68
CA GLU A 51 19.51 13.56 -7.79
C GLU A 51 19.56 14.33 -6.47
N THR A 52 18.41 14.63 -5.89
CA THR A 52 18.30 15.31 -4.58
C THR A 52 18.96 14.48 -3.47
N LYS A 53 18.86 13.14 -3.51
CA LYS A 53 19.52 12.29 -2.51
C LYS A 53 21.04 12.28 -2.67
N ALA A 54 21.54 12.18 -3.90
CA ALA A 54 22.98 12.18 -4.18
C ALA A 54 23.64 13.49 -3.72
N GLN A 55 22.99 14.64 -3.91
CA GLN A 55 23.47 15.93 -3.39
C GLN A 55 23.53 15.95 -1.85
N SER A 56 22.66 15.19 -1.18
CA SER A 56 22.60 15.13 0.28
C SER A 56 23.57 14.15 0.93
N SER A 57 24.21 13.28 0.14
CA SER A 57 25.18 12.25 0.56
C SER A 57 26.64 12.75 0.53
N GLN A 58 26.86 14.06 0.55
CA GLN A 58 28.22 14.62 0.64
C GLN A 58 28.74 14.57 2.09
N TRP A 59 29.96 14.06 2.27
CA TRP A 59 30.70 14.18 3.53
C TRP A 59 31.13 15.64 3.72
N LYS A 60 30.81 16.22 4.89
CA LYS A 60 31.13 17.62 5.23
C LYS A 60 32.06 17.67 6.43
N ARG A 61 32.89 18.71 6.49
CA ARG A 61 33.76 18.98 7.64
C ARG A 61 32.94 19.58 8.79
N PRO A 62 33.34 19.42 10.07
CA PRO A 62 32.58 19.92 11.22
C PRO A 62 32.26 21.43 11.19
N GLU A 63 33.09 22.22 10.52
CA GLU A 63 32.95 23.69 10.41
C GLU A 63 32.07 24.16 9.24
N GLU A 64 31.66 23.25 8.33
CA GLU A 64 30.77 23.62 7.22
C GLU A 64 29.31 23.70 7.67
N LEU A 65 28.63 24.77 7.26
CA LEU A 65 27.20 24.92 7.47
C LEU A 65 26.44 23.80 6.76
N ARG A 66 25.54 23.13 7.49
CA ARG A 66 24.69 22.09 6.92
C ARG A 66 23.88 22.69 5.75
N PRO A 67 23.84 22.02 4.58
CA PRO A 67 22.97 22.45 3.49
C PRO A 67 21.55 22.61 4.01
N HIS A 68 20.95 23.78 3.80
CA HIS A 68 19.57 24.02 4.16
C HIS A 68 18.70 23.13 3.27
N ARG A 69 18.20 22.04 3.83
CA ARG A 69 17.23 21.19 3.17
C ARG A 69 15.91 21.94 3.18
N TRP A 70 15.54 22.54 2.04
CA TRP A 70 14.14 22.76 1.77
C TRP A 70 13.51 21.37 1.74
N LYS A 71 12.70 21.07 2.76
CA LYS A 71 11.80 19.94 2.65
C LYS A 71 10.81 20.36 1.57
N SER A 72 10.69 19.63 0.47
CA SER A 72 9.44 19.69 -0.27
C SER A 72 8.36 19.24 0.70
N SER A 73 7.61 20.22 1.21
CA SER A 73 6.33 19.96 1.83
C SER A 73 5.47 19.26 0.78
N ARG A 74 4.72 18.23 1.20
CA ARG A 74 3.61 17.72 0.40
C ARG A 74 2.52 18.78 0.30
#